data_AF-A0A366I975-F1
#
_entry.id   AF-A0A366I975-F1
#
_cell.length_a   1.000
_cell.length_b   1.000
_cell.length_c   1.000
_cell.angle_alpha   90.00
_cell.angle_beta   90.00
_cell.angle_gamma   90.00
#
_symmetry.space_group_name_H-M   'P 1'
#
loop_
_entity.id
_entity.type
_entity.pdbx_description
1 polymer ?
#
loop_
_entity_poly.entity_id
_entity_poly.type
_entity_poly.pdbx_seq_one_letter_code
_entity_poly.pdbx_strand_id
1 'polypeptide(L)'
;MKVIAKEIEMIAWFKKMDMPIPIKFRFLQGDQRQVVKIDRILQADEEKLAGNRMYIYRCQSVIKNEEKIYELKYEVDKCRWYLFKI
;
A
#
# COMPACT_ATOMS: atom_id res chain seq x y z
N MET A 1 -0.75 -2.66 -14.62
CA MET A 1 0.13 -2.10 -13.57
C MET A 1 1.46 -2.80 -13.64
N LYS A 2 2.57 -2.06 -13.49
CA LYS A 2 3.92 -2.63 -13.49
C LYS A 2 4.30 -3.02 -12.06
N VAL A 3 4.94 -4.17 -11.87
CA VAL A 3 5.48 -4.56 -10.55
C VAL A 3 6.72 -3.70 -10.27
N ILE A 4 6.75 -3.07 -9.09
CA ILE A 4 7.88 -2.26 -8.62
C ILE A 4 8.44 -2.73 -7.28
N ALA A 5 7.61 -3.29 -6.39
CA ALA A 5 7.99 -3.83 -5.08
C ALA A 5 8.93 -2.91 -4.26
N LYS A 6 8.53 -1.64 -4.08
CA LYS A 6 9.30 -0.66 -3.30
C LYS A 6 8.75 -0.50 -1.89
N GLU A 7 9.64 -0.51 -0.90
CA GLU A 7 9.29 -0.18 0.49
C GLU A 7 8.86 1.30 0.58
N ILE A 8 7.83 1.58 1.38
CA ILE A 8 7.21 2.89 1.52
C ILE A 8 6.96 3.24 2.99
N GLU A 9 6.89 4.52 3.28
CA GLU A 9 6.43 5.01 4.59
C GLU A 9 4.90 5.14 4.56
N MET A 10 4.23 4.66 5.60
CA MET A 10 2.77 4.56 5.64
C MET A 10 2.16 5.23 6.87
N ILE A 11 1.01 5.87 6.70
CA ILE A 11 0.05 6.16 7.76
C ILE A 11 -1.17 5.29 7.55
N ALA A 12 -1.47 4.45 8.55
CA ALA A 12 -2.62 3.57 8.57
C ALA A 12 -3.34 3.66 9.92
N TRP A 13 -4.65 3.41 9.93
CA TRP A 13 -5.40 3.20 11.16
C TRP A 13 -5.40 1.73 11.54
N PHE A 14 -5.21 1.46 12.83
CA PHE A 14 -5.34 0.12 13.38
C PHE A 14 -6.60 0.10 14.24
N LYS A 15 -7.57 -0.72 13.85
CA LYS A 15 -8.73 -1.05 14.67
C LYS A 15 -8.51 -2.42 15.31
N LYS A 16 -9.10 -2.64 16.49
CA LYS A 16 -8.85 -3.85 17.29
C LYS A 16 -9.25 -5.08 16.46
N MET A 17 -8.31 -6.02 16.27
CA MET A 17 -8.45 -7.28 15.52
C MET A 17 -8.65 -7.20 13.99
N ASP A 18 -8.61 -6.00 13.38
CA ASP A 18 -8.80 -5.84 11.93
C ASP A 18 -7.48 -5.67 11.15
N MET A 19 -7.56 -5.83 9.83
CA MET A 19 -6.51 -5.39 8.91
C MET A 19 -6.28 -3.87 9.05
N PRO A 20 -5.02 -3.40 9.03
CA PRO A 20 -4.71 -1.96 9.05
C PRO A 20 -5.36 -1.25 7.87
N ILE A 21 -6.03 -0.13 8.12
CA ILE A 21 -6.68 0.66 7.07
C ILE A 21 -5.67 1.69 6.55
N PRO A 22 -5.12 1.54 5.34
CA PRO A 22 -4.13 2.47 4.83
C PRO A 22 -4.79 3.83 4.50
N ILE A 23 -4.16 4.93 4.88
CA ILE A 23 -4.70 6.30 4.75
C ILE A 23 -3.89 7.14 3.77
N LYS A 24 -2.56 7.15 3.92
CA LYS A 24 -1.66 7.83 2.99
C LYS A 24 -0.26 7.23 3.10
N PHE A 25 0.48 7.27 2.01
CA PHE A 25 1.86 6.81 2.00
C PHE A 25 2.77 7.83 1.33
N ARG A 26 4.06 7.68 1.59
CA ARG A 26 5.13 8.44 0.97
C ARG A 26 6.11 7.48 0.32
N PHE A 27 6.49 7.78 -0.92
CA PHE A 27 7.47 7.00 -1.67
C PHE A 27 8.44 7.91 -2.44
N LEU A 28 9.59 7.35 -2.80
CA LEU A 28 10.60 8.04 -3.60
C LEU A 28 10.38 7.77 -5.09
N GLN A 29 10.24 8.86 -5.86
CA GLN A 29 10.25 8.86 -7.32
C GLN A 29 11.46 9.68 -7.79
N GLY A 30 12.56 8.99 -8.09
CA GLY A 30 13.86 9.65 -8.23
C GLY A 30 14.29 10.25 -6.89
N ASP A 31 14.69 11.51 -6.91
CA ASP A 31 15.08 12.26 -5.71
C ASP A 31 13.89 12.96 -5.01
N GLN A 32 12.70 12.89 -5.60
CA GLN A 32 11.51 13.55 -5.05
C GLN A 32 10.69 12.60 -4.17
N ARG A 33 10.30 13.11 -3.00
CA ARG A 33 9.33 12.44 -2.12
C ARG A 33 7.92 12.78 -2.57
N GLN A 34 7.16 11.76 -2.96
CA GLN A 34 5.77 11.91 -3.34
C GLN A 34 4.86 11.36 -2.23
N VAL A 35 3.89 12.17 -1.80
CA VAL A 35 2.86 11.76 -0.84
C VAL A 35 1.57 11.49 -1.60
N VAL A 36 0.97 10.32 -1.36
CA VAL A 36 -0.31 9.91 -1.95
C VAL A 36 -1.30 9.66 -0.81
N LYS A 37 -2.38 10.43 -0.82
CA LYS A 37 -3.56 10.12 0.01
C LYS A 37 -4.39 9.07 -0.71
N ILE A 38 -4.85 8.08 0.03
CA ILE A 38 -5.64 6.99 -0.53
C ILE A 38 -7.09 7.43 -0.61
N ASP A 39 -7.61 7.59 -1.82
CA ASP A 39 -9.00 8.01 -2.04
C ASP A 39 -9.97 6.85 -1.78
N ARG A 40 -9.69 5.67 -2.35
CA ARG A 40 -10.55 4.49 -2.23
C ARG A 40 -9.74 3.20 -2.10
N ILE A 41 -10.17 2.32 -1.19
CA ILE A 41 -9.73 0.92 -1.14
C ILE A 41 -10.77 0.11 -1.92
N LEU A 42 -10.34 -0.47 -3.05
CA LEU A 42 -11.19 -1.25 -3.94
C LEU A 42 -11.30 -2.71 -3.47
N GLN A 43 -10.22 -3.23 -2.90
CA GLN A 43 -10.14 -4.62 -2.42
C GLN A 43 -9.09 -4.70 -1.30
N ALA A 44 -9.35 -5.57 -0.32
CA ALA A 44 -8.41 -5.92 0.73
C ALA A 44 -8.45 -7.43 0.95
N ASP A 45 -7.30 -8.10 0.83
CA ASP A 45 -7.15 -9.55 0.98
C ASP A 45 -5.98 -9.91 1.90
N GLU A 46 -5.98 -11.16 2.37
CA GLU A 46 -4.85 -11.75 3.08
C GLU A 46 -4.22 -12.86 2.23
N GLU A 47 -2.91 -12.80 2.03
CA GLU A 47 -2.11 -13.89 1.49
C GLU A 47 -1.22 -14.47 2.58
N LYS A 48 -1.12 -15.81 2.63
CA LYS A 48 -0.15 -16.52 3.45
C LYS A 48 0.68 -17.44 2.57
N LEU A 49 1.92 -17.04 2.28
CA LEU A 49 2.84 -17.81 1.43
C LEU A 49 4.04 -18.29 2.23
N ALA A 50 4.22 -19.62 2.32
CA ALA A 50 5.32 -20.23 3.06
C ALA A 50 5.50 -19.67 4.49
N GLY A 51 4.38 -19.39 5.17
CA GLY A 51 4.36 -18.80 6.51
C GLY A 51 4.39 -17.28 6.55
N ASN A 52 4.77 -16.58 5.47
CA ASN A 52 4.76 -15.13 5.41
C ASN A 52 3.33 -14.61 5.21
N ARG A 53 2.81 -13.88 6.20
CA ARG A 53 1.49 -13.27 6.18
C ARG A 53 1.56 -11.85 5.61
N MET A 54 0.83 -11.61 4.53
CA MET A 54 0.73 -10.31 3.89
C MET A 54 -0.72 -9.87 3.75
N TYR A 55 -1.00 -8.61 4.04
CA TYR A 55 -2.25 -7.97 3.62
C TYR A 55 -2.02 -7.24 2.29
N ILE A 56 -2.98 -7.36 1.38
CA ILE A 56 -2.91 -6.80 0.04
C ILE A 56 -4.07 -5.84 -0.14
N TYR A 57 -3.77 -4.62 -0.55
CA TYR A 57 -4.78 -3.59 -0.78
C TYR A 57 -4.69 -3.14 -2.22
N ARG A 58 -5.78 -3.30 -2.97
CA ARG A 58 -5.95 -2.63 -4.26
C ARG A 58 -6.60 -1.29 -4.00
N CYS A 59 -5.90 -0.22 -4.30
CA CYS A 59 -6.33 1.15 -4.04
C CYS A 59 -6.47 1.93 -5.34
N GLN A 60 -7.26 3.00 -5.29
CA GLN A 60 -7.35 4.01 -6.34
C GLN A 60 -7.12 5.38 -5.72
N SER A 61 -6.37 6.24 -6.40
CA SER A 61 -6.25 7.66 -6.04
C SER A 61 -5.92 8.55 -7.23
N VAL A 62 -6.11 9.86 -7.09
CA VAL A 62 -5.63 10.86 -8.04
C VAL A 62 -4.18 11.22 -7.73
N ILE A 63 -3.26 10.87 -8.63
CA ILE A 63 -1.83 11.14 -8.53
C ILE A 63 -1.42 11.99 -9.74
N LYS A 64 -0.95 13.22 -9.50
CA LYS A 64 -0.58 14.18 -10.57
C LYS A 64 -1.73 14.41 -11.57
N ASN A 65 -2.96 14.60 -11.06
CA ASN A 65 -4.20 14.77 -11.82
C ASN A 65 -4.63 13.57 -12.69
N GLU A 66 -4.00 12.40 -12.51
CA GLU A 66 -4.41 11.16 -13.16
C GLU A 66 -4.98 10.19 -12.13
N GLU A 67 -6.12 9.57 -12.44
CA GLU A 67 -6.66 8.47 -11.65
C GLU A 67 -5.77 7.23 -11.85
N LYS A 68 -5.18 6.72 -10.76
CA LYS A 68 -4.32 5.54 -10.76
C LYS A 68 -4.84 4.47 -9.83
N ILE A 69 -4.80 3.23 -10.32
CA ILE A 69 -5.00 2.03 -9.51
C ILE A 69 -3.62 1.46 -9.20
N TYR A 70 -3.41 1.10 -7.93
CA TYR A 70 -2.14 0.54 -7.45
C TYR A 70 -2.39 -0.51 -6.36
N GLU A 71 -1.36 -1.31 -6.08
CA GLU A 71 -1.41 -2.37 -5.09
C GLU A 71 -0.39 -2.09 -3.98
N LEU A 72 -0.87 -2.07 -2.74
CA LEU A 72 -0.05 -2.00 -1.54
C LEU A 72 0.01 -3.37 -0.88
N LYS A 73 1.18 -3.75 -0.36
CA LYS A 73 1.34 -4.93 0.48
C LYS A 73 1.84 -4.53 1.87
N TYR A 74 1.28 -5.13 2.91
CA TYR A 74 1.77 -5.03 4.28
C TYR A 74 2.25 -6.40 4.75
N GLU A 75 3.56 -6.54 4.96
CA GLU A 75 4.16 -7.72 5.57
C GLU A 75 3.98 -7.63 7.09
N VAL A 76 3.15 -8.52 7.64
CA VAL A 76 2.69 -8.44 9.03
C VAL A 76 3.83 -8.66 10.01
N ASP A 77 4.66 -9.68 9.78
CA ASP A 77 5.72 -10.08 10.73
C ASP A 77 6.85 -9.06 10.82
N LYS A 78 7.07 -8.28 9.74
CA LYS A 78 8.11 -7.25 9.68
C LYS A 78 7.58 -5.84 9.88
N CYS A 79 6.26 -5.67 9.95
CA CYS A 79 5.60 -4.37 9.96
C CYS A 79 6.01 -3.45 8.78
N ARG A 80 6.24 -4.02 7.60
CA ARG A 80 6.72 -3.27 6.42
C ARG A 80 5.64 -3.08 5.38
N TRP A 81 5.59 -1.89 4.81
CA TRP A 81 4.69 -1.54 3.71
C TRP A 81 5.44 -1.45 2.40
N TYR A 82 4.79 -1.91 1.34
CA TYR A 82 5.32 -1.90 -0.01
C TYR A 82 4.30 -1.33 -0.98
N LEU A 83 4.74 -0.42 -1.85
CA LEU A 83 4.05 -0.17 -3.11
C LEU A 83 4.48 -1.28 -4.07
N PHE A 84 3.58 -2.23 -4.31
CA PHE A 84 3.90 -3.44 -5.06
C PHE A 84 3.68 -3.27 -6.56
N LYS A 85 2.54 -2.68 -6.96
CA LYS A 85 2.21 -2.38 -8.35
C LYS A 85 1.68 -0.95 -8.47
N ILE A 86 2.00 -0.25 -9.55
CA ILE A 86 1.45 1.06 -9.92
C ILE A 86 1.38 1.22 -11.45
#